data_AF-A0A1Y1MYI8-F1
#
_entry.id   AF-A0A1Y1MYI8-F1
#
_cell.length_a   1.000
_cell.length_b   1.000
_cell.length_c   1.000
_cell.angle_alpha   90.00
_cell.angle_beta   90.00
_cell.angle_gamma   90.00
#
_symmetry.space_group_name_H-M   'P 1'
#
loop_
_entity.id
_entity.type
_entity.pdbx_description
1 polymer ?
#
loop_
_entity_poly.entity_id
_entity_poly.type
_entity_poly.pdbx_seq_one_letter_code
_entity_poly.pdbx_strand_id
1 'polypeptide(L)'
;MDPWSCTNQTDFLWSNSTSRSTYQLGLPHGDKSEGPNGFEDNFKPLVSDTLPDSQAYLAGLETKLAKLKSDPNVLQQLAEKREACLRQLLLTNSESDTDISLDTPIEPSPILRTIAPSKQALTEGELVTLIQYDQLVNGEQQSKPNTD
;
A
#
# COMPACT_ATOMS: atom_id res chain seq x y z
N MET A 1 24.92 -23.68 1.35
CA MET A 1 23.61 -23.43 1.97
C MET A 1 23.68 -22.01 2.49
N ASP A 2 23.39 -21.03 1.63
CA ASP A 2 23.47 -19.62 1.98
C ASP A 2 22.13 -19.19 2.57
N PRO A 3 22.10 -18.59 3.77
CA PRO A 3 20.85 -18.26 4.46
C PRO A 3 20.09 -17.08 3.84
N TRP A 4 20.50 -16.58 2.67
CA TRP A 4 20.02 -15.35 2.05
C TRP A 4 19.44 -15.54 0.64
N SER A 5 19.17 -16.76 0.18
CA SER A 5 18.45 -16.97 -1.07
C SER A 5 16.96 -16.63 -0.90
N CYS A 6 16.60 -15.35 -1.02
CA CYS A 6 15.22 -14.91 -1.13
C CYS A 6 14.68 -15.32 -2.52
N THR A 7 13.78 -16.29 -2.53
CA THR A 7 12.88 -16.58 -3.66
C THR A 7 11.96 -15.38 -3.89
N ASN A 8 11.83 -14.97 -5.15
CA ASN A 8 11.11 -13.78 -5.59
C ASN A 8 9.64 -13.76 -5.11
N GLN A 9 9.35 -12.96 -4.10
CA GLN A 9 8.01 -12.46 -3.80
C GLN A 9 8.11 -10.94 -3.70
N THR A 10 7.82 -10.29 -4.82
CA THR A 10 7.93 -8.84 -4.97
C THR A 10 6.55 -8.21 -4.87
N ASP A 11 6.07 -8.01 -3.65
CA ASP A 11 5.06 -6.99 -3.35
C ASP A 11 5.76 -5.65 -3.15
N PHE A 12 6.22 -5.05 -4.25
CA PHE A 12 6.77 -3.69 -4.24
C PHE A 12 5.63 -2.68 -4.32
N LEU A 13 5.11 -2.27 -3.16
CA LEU A 13 4.33 -1.05 -3.01
C LEU A 13 5.27 0.16 -3.04
N TRP A 14 5.75 0.53 -4.23
CA TRP A 14 6.34 1.86 -4.43
C TRP A 14 5.22 2.82 -4.87
N SER A 15 4.64 3.56 -3.94
CA SER A 15 3.83 4.73 -4.24
C SER A 15 4.76 5.88 -4.63
N ASN A 16 4.90 6.18 -5.92
CA ASN A 16 5.60 7.39 -6.34
C ASN A 16 4.64 8.59 -6.32
N SER A 17 4.52 9.27 -5.18
CA SER A 17 3.93 10.61 -5.13
C SER A 17 5.02 11.64 -5.37
N THR A 18 5.40 11.84 -6.63
CA THR A 18 6.22 13.00 -7.02
C THR A 18 5.32 14.23 -7.12
N SER A 19 5.04 14.87 -5.98
CA SER A 19 4.58 16.26 -5.97
C SER A 19 5.81 17.16 -6.20
N ARG A 20 6.07 17.49 -7.46
CA ARG A 20 7.06 18.49 -7.85
C ARG A 20 6.49 19.88 -7.52
N SER A 21 6.71 20.34 -6.30
CA SER A 21 6.47 21.73 -5.90
C SER A 21 7.63 22.59 -6.42
N THR A 22 7.47 23.13 -7.62
CA THR A 22 8.38 24.18 -8.15
C THR A 22 8.05 25.49 -7.46
N TYR A 23 8.84 25.86 -6.46
CA TYR A 23 8.82 27.21 -5.91
C TYR A 23 9.39 28.16 -6.95
N GLN A 24 8.52 29.06 -7.40
CA GLN A 24 8.82 30.15 -8.32
C GLN A 24 9.71 31.16 -7.58
N LEU A 25 10.93 31.38 -8.08
CA LEU A 25 11.88 32.38 -7.57
C LEU A 25 11.31 33.78 -7.79
N GLY A 26 10.66 34.33 -6.76
CA GLY A 26 10.34 35.74 -6.62
C GLY A 26 11.31 36.40 -5.64
N LEU A 27 12.13 37.31 -6.18
CA LEU A 27 12.88 38.43 -5.58
C LEU A 27 13.28 38.40 -4.08
N PRO A 28 14.56 38.69 -3.76
CA PRO A 28 14.95 39.01 -2.39
C PRO A 28 14.44 40.41 -2.05
N HIS A 29 13.90 40.65 -0.86
CA HIS A 29 14.17 41.81 -0.02
C HIS A 29 13.49 41.53 1.33
N GLY A 30 14.31 41.55 2.38
CA GLY A 30 13.91 41.13 3.72
C GLY A 30 12.83 42.03 4.31
N ASP A 31 11.99 41.41 5.12
CA ASP A 31 11.40 42.08 6.26
C ASP A 31 11.28 41.08 7.42
N LYS A 32 11.64 41.56 8.60
CA LYS A 32 11.63 40.80 9.85
C LYS A 32 10.20 40.78 10.37
N SER A 33 9.56 39.62 10.43
CA SER A 33 8.37 39.44 11.26
C SER A 33 8.73 38.65 12.53
N GLU A 34 9.09 39.40 13.58
CA GLU A 34 9.02 38.92 14.95
C GLU A 34 7.55 38.83 15.35
N GLY A 35 6.99 37.63 15.31
CA GLY A 35 5.77 37.25 16.02
C GLY A 35 6.09 36.12 17.00
N PRO A 36 5.42 36.00 18.16
CA PRO A 36 5.79 35.05 19.21
C PRO A 36 5.47 33.57 18.87
N ASN A 37 5.12 33.26 17.62
CA ASN A 37 4.88 31.91 17.12
C ASN A 37 5.30 31.80 15.64
N GLY A 38 6.50 32.28 15.31
CA GLY A 38 7.14 31.92 14.04
C GLY A 38 7.55 30.45 14.09
N PHE A 39 7.16 29.66 13.10
CA PHE A 39 7.63 28.28 12.97
C PHE A 39 9.15 28.30 12.79
N GLU A 40 9.89 27.94 13.83
CA GLU A 40 11.33 27.74 13.75
C GLU A 40 11.59 26.49 12.90
N ASP A 41 12.03 26.71 11.66
CA ASP A 41 12.49 25.67 10.76
C ASP A 41 13.81 25.08 11.29
N ASN A 42 13.67 24.16 12.23
CA ASN A 42 14.75 23.37 12.85
C ASN A 42 15.18 22.18 11.96
N PHE A 43 14.68 22.07 10.73
CA PHE A 43 14.98 20.96 9.82
C PHE A 43 16.23 21.20 8.95
N LYS A 44 16.98 22.26 9.23
CA LYS A 44 18.27 22.52 8.58
C LYS A 44 19.37 21.89 9.43
N PRO A 45 19.96 20.77 9.01
CA PRO A 45 21.06 20.19 9.76
C PRO A 45 22.20 21.22 9.82
N LEU A 46 22.72 21.47 11.02
CA LEU A 46 23.70 22.52 11.33
C LEU A 46 25.05 22.29 10.62
N VAL A 47 25.28 21.05 10.20
CA VAL A 47 26.35 20.60 9.33
C VAL A 47 25.69 19.89 8.17
N SER A 48 26.17 20.11 6.94
CA SER A 48 25.78 19.27 5.82
C SER A 48 26.28 17.86 6.12
N ASP A 49 25.46 17.05 6.81
CA ASP A 49 25.69 15.63 7.12
C ASP A 49 25.56 14.78 5.85
N THR A 50 26.15 15.25 4.76
CA THR A 50 26.37 14.44 3.58
C THR A 50 27.39 13.39 3.96
N LEU A 51 26.96 12.14 3.97
CA LEU A 51 27.87 11.02 4.22
C LEU A 51 29.08 11.12 3.27
N PRO A 52 30.29 10.72 3.72
CA PRO A 52 31.52 10.82 2.93
C PRO A 52 31.45 10.13 1.56
N ASP A 53 30.57 9.15 1.40
CA ASP A 53 30.35 8.37 0.18
C ASP A 53 29.06 8.74 -0.56
N SER A 54 28.31 9.74 -0.10
CA SER A 54 27.00 10.12 -0.66
C SER A 54 27.05 10.39 -2.17
N GLN A 55 28.10 11.06 -2.64
CA GLN A 55 28.32 11.32 -4.06
C GLN A 55 28.57 10.03 -4.87
N ALA A 56 29.38 9.11 -4.33
CA ALA A 56 29.67 7.84 -4.99
C ALA A 56 28.41 6.96 -5.05
N TYR A 57 27.64 6.94 -3.97
CA TYR A 57 26.37 6.24 -3.90
C TYR A 57 25.35 6.78 -4.92
N LEU A 58 25.17 8.10 -4.99
CA LEU A 58 24.29 8.75 -5.96
C LEU A 58 24.73 8.49 -7.40
N ALA A 59 26.02 8.57 -7.71
CA ALA A 59 26.54 8.25 -9.04
C ALA A 59 26.24 6.78 -9.43
N GLY A 60 26.33 5.86 -8.46
CA GLY A 60 25.94 4.46 -8.66
C GLY A 60 24.45 4.31 -8.95
N LEU A 61 23.59 5.04 -8.23
CA LEU A 61 22.14 5.05 -8.48
C LEU A 61 21.80 5.63 -9.86
N GLU A 62 22.39 6.77 -10.22
CA GLU A 62 22.19 7.41 -11.53
C GLU A 62 22.62 6.49 -12.67
N THR A 63 23.74 5.78 -12.51
CA THR A 63 24.21 4.81 -13.50
C THR A 63 23.23 3.65 -13.67
N LYS A 64 22.71 3.08 -12.56
CA LYS A 64 21.71 2.01 -12.60
C LYS A 64 20.41 2.49 -13.23
N LEU A 65 19.97 3.69 -12.88
CA LEU A 65 18.78 4.32 -13.43
C LEU A 65 18.93 4.61 -14.92
N ALA A 66 20.10 5.08 -15.37
CA ALA A 66 20.40 5.30 -16.77
C ALA A 66 20.30 3.99 -17.57
N LYS A 67 20.87 2.89 -17.06
CA LYS A 67 20.76 1.56 -17.67
C LYS A 67 19.31 1.12 -17.82
N LEU A 68 18.53 1.25 -16.75
CA LEU A 68 17.11 0.88 -16.74
C LEU A 68 16.28 1.71 -17.73
N LYS A 69 16.56 3.01 -17.84
CA LYS A 69 15.88 3.90 -18.80
C LYS A 69 16.34 3.71 -20.24
N SER A 70 17.57 3.22 -20.45
CA SER A 70 18.11 2.97 -21.79
C SER A 70 17.68 1.63 -22.37
N ASP A 71 17.23 0.69 -21.53
CA ASP A 71 16.81 -0.64 -21.98
C ASP A 71 15.36 -0.59 -22.51
N PRO A 72 15.16 -0.68 -23.84
CA PRO A 72 13.83 -0.60 -24.43
C PRO A 72 12.95 -1.81 -24.05
N ASN A 73 13.55 -2.96 -23.75
CA ASN A 73 12.80 -4.17 -23.41
C ASN A 73 12.13 -4.02 -22.04
N VAL A 74 12.85 -3.50 -21.05
CA VAL A 74 12.30 -3.26 -19.71
C VAL A 74 11.20 -2.19 -19.75
N LEU A 75 11.41 -1.11 -20.51
CA LEU A 75 10.38 -0.08 -20.67
C LEU A 75 9.11 -0.62 -21.33
N GLN A 76 9.26 -1.47 -22.34
CA GLN A 76 8.13 -2.14 -22.99
C GLN A 76 7.40 -3.06 -22.01
N GLN A 77 8.12 -3.91 -21.28
CA GLN A 77 7.53 -4.80 -20.27
C GLN A 77 6.76 -4.02 -19.18
N LEU A 78 7.30 -2.88 -18.73
CA LEU A 78 6.62 -2.02 -17.75
C LEU A 78 5.33 -1.41 -18.33
N ALA A 79 5.36 -0.97 -19.59
CA ALA A 79 4.18 -0.45 -20.28
C ALA A 79 3.10 -1.54 -20.45
N GLU A 80 3.49 -2.73 -20.88
CA GLU A 80 2.60 -3.89 -21.04
C GLU A 80 1.99 -4.30 -19.69
N LYS A 81 2.78 -4.37 -18.62
CA LYS A 81 2.29 -4.69 -17.27
C LYS A 81 1.31 -3.64 -16.74
N ARG A 82 1.59 -2.36 -16.96
CA ARG A 82 0.67 -1.27 -16.62
C ARG A 82 -0.66 -1.44 -17.36
N GLU A 83 -0.61 -1.69 -18.66
CA GLU A 83 -1.80 -1.86 -19.48
C GLU A 83 -2.61 -3.11 -19.09
N ALA A 84 -1.94 -4.23 -18.84
CA ALA A 84 -2.56 -5.47 -18.36
C ALA A 84 -3.27 -5.26 -17.01
N CYS A 85 -2.62 -4.56 -16.08
CA CYS A 85 -3.22 -4.22 -14.79
C CYS A 85 -4.47 -3.33 -14.96
N LEU A 86 -4.40 -2.29 -15.81
CA LEU A 86 -5.54 -1.44 -16.09
C LEU A 86 -6.71 -2.23 -16.72
N ARG A 87 -6.42 -3.13 -17.68
CA ARG A 87 -7.44 -4.02 -18.24
C ARG A 87 -8.07 -4.90 -17.17
N GLN A 88 -7.27 -5.47 -16.28
CA GLN A 88 -7.77 -6.31 -15.18
C GLN A 88 -8.66 -5.50 -14.23
N LEU A 89 -8.29 -4.27 -13.86
CA LEU A 89 -9.12 -3.42 -13.01
C LEU A 89 -10.46 -3.05 -13.67
N LEU A 90 -10.45 -2.81 -14.98
CA LEU A 90 -11.68 -2.52 -15.73
C LEU A 90 -12.58 -3.76 -15.86
N LEU A 91 -12.00 -4.95 -16.06
CA LEU A 91 -12.73 -6.22 -16.17
C LEU A 91 -13.25 -6.72 -14.82
N THR A 92 -12.49 -6.54 -13.75
CA THR A 92 -12.91 -6.94 -12.39
C THR A 92 -14.03 -6.06 -11.85
N ASN A 93 -14.08 -4.79 -12.24
CA ASN A 93 -15.19 -3.91 -11.87
C ASN A 93 -16.49 -4.16 -12.67
N SER A 94 -16.46 -4.90 -13.78
CA SER A 94 -17.70 -5.30 -14.49
C SER A 94 -18.42 -6.50 -13.85
N GLU A 95 -17.80 -7.17 -12.87
CA GLU A 95 -18.43 -8.21 -12.04
C GLU A 95 -19.16 -7.62 -10.82
N SER A 96 -19.47 -6.32 -10.83
CA SER A 96 -20.26 -5.70 -9.75
C SER A 96 -21.76 -6.05 -9.80
N ASP A 97 -22.20 -6.71 -10.88
CA ASP A 97 -23.60 -7.16 -11.10
C ASP A 97 -23.71 -8.65 -11.44
N THR A 98 -22.66 -9.46 -11.27
CA THR A 98 -22.81 -10.92 -11.35
C THR A 98 -23.35 -11.43 -10.02
N ASP A 99 -24.53 -12.07 -10.06
CA ASP A 99 -25.19 -12.71 -8.92
C ASP A 99 -24.17 -13.51 -8.10
N ILE A 100 -23.69 -12.93 -6.98
CA ILE A 100 -22.81 -13.62 -6.05
C ILE A 100 -23.61 -14.80 -5.49
N SER A 101 -23.31 -16.00 -5.98
CA SER A 101 -23.98 -17.23 -5.57
C SER A 101 -23.53 -17.58 -4.16
N LEU A 102 -24.30 -17.15 -3.16
CA LEU A 102 -24.01 -17.36 -1.74
C LEU A 102 -24.00 -18.85 -1.33
N ASP A 103 -24.59 -19.73 -2.15
CA ASP A 103 -24.60 -21.17 -1.95
C ASP A 103 -23.35 -21.88 -2.54
N THR A 104 -22.40 -21.12 -3.08
CA THR A 104 -21.14 -21.68 -3.60
C THR A 104 -20.36 -22.33 -2.45
N PRO A 105 -19.99 -23.62 -2.56
CA PRO A 105 -19.20 -24.31 -1.54
C PRO A 105 -17.80 -23.73 -1.42
N ILE A 106 -17.32 -23.53 -0.19
CA ILE A 106 -15.95 -23.12 0.11
C ILE A 106 -15.07 -24.35 0.38
N GLU A 107 -13.86 -24.35 -0.17
CA GLU A 107 -12.88 -25.41 0.08
C GLU A 107 -12.44 -25.44 1.56
N PRO A 108 -12.54 -26.60 2.22
CA PRO A 108 -12.29 -26.68 3.66
C PRO A 108 -10.79 -26.71 4.00
N SER A 109 -10.34 -25.76 4.82
CA SER A 109 -8.96 -25.76 5.33
C SER A 109 -8.75 -26.89 6.37
N PRO A 110 -7.80 -27.83 6.15
CA PRO A 110 -7.56 -28.94 7.07
C PRO A 110 -7.03 -28.48 8.43
N ILE A 111 -6.30 -27.35 8.45
CA ILE A 111 -5.79 -26.76 9.67
C ILE A 111 -6.95 -26.19 10.48
N LEU A 112 -7.82 -25.38 9.87
CA LEU A 112 -8.98 -24.77 10.55
C LEU A 112 -9.95 -25.83 11.07
N ARG A 113 -10.16 -26.91 10.31
CA ARG A 113 -10.95 -28.07 10.75
C ARG A 113 -10.43 -28.67 12.06
N THR A 114 -9.12 -28.66 12.26
CA THR A 114 -8.50 -29.26 13.45
C THR A 114 -8.55 -28.33 14.65
N ILE A 115 -8.25 -27.05 14.44
CA ILE A 115 -8.08 -26.09 15.56
C ILE A 115 -9.37 -25.34 15.93
N ALA A 116 -10.25 -25.09 14.97
CA ALA A 116 -11.46 -24.30 15.16
C ALA A 116 -12.55 -24.68 14.13
N PRO A 117 -13.06 -25.93 14.16
CA PRO A 117 -14.04 -26.39 13.17
C PRO A 117 -15.33 -25.55 13.16
N SER A 118 -15.72 -24.94 14.27
CA SER A 118 -16.91 -24.07 14.35
C SER A 118 -16.74 -22.71 13.67
N LYS A 119 -15.51 -22.29 13.35
CA LYS A 119 -15.22 -21.03 12.64
C LYS A 119 -15.07 -21.21 11.13
N GLN A 120 -15.28 -22.42 10.62
CA GLN A 120 -15.11 -22.72 9.21
C GLN A 120 -16.47 -22.66 8.49
N ALA A 121 -16.63 -21.71 7.58
CA ALA A 121 -17.80 -21.66 6.70
C ALA A 121 -17.79 -22.80 5.68
N LEU A 122 -18.97 -23.32 5.35
CA LEU A 122 -19.18 -24.30 4.28
C LEU A 122 -19.54 -23.62 2.96
N THR A 123 -20.18 -22.44 3.02
CA THR A 123 -20.57 -21.65 1.83
C THR A 123 -20.14 -20.18 1.97
N GLU A 124 -20.11 -19.47 0.85
CA GLU A 124 -19.81 -18.03 0.83
C GLU A 124 -20.80 -17.19 1.66
N GLY A 125 -22.08 -17.55 1.68
CA GLY A 125 -23.08 -16.90 2.53
C GLY A 125 -22.84 -17.10 4.03
N GLU A 126 -22.44 -18.30 4.44
CA GLU A 126 -22.11 -18.58 5.84
C GLU A 126 -20.87 -17.79 6.28
N LEU A 127 -19.89 -17.61 5.38
CA LEU A 127 -18.69 -16.84 5.66
C LEU A 127 -19.01 -15.39 6.05
N VAL A 128 -19.90 -14.73 5.29
CA VAL A 128 -20.36 -13.37 5.60
C VAL A 128 -20.99 -13.31 7.00
N THR A 129 -21.79 -14.31 7.34
CA THR A 129 -22.45 -14.42 8.65
C THR A 129 -21.43 -14.58 9.78
N LEU A 130 -20.44 -15.46 9.62
CA LEU A 130 -19.36 -15.64 10.61
C LEU A 130 -18.55 -14.36 10.82
N ILE A 131 -18.21 -13.66 9.74
CA ILE A 131 -17.49 -12.38 9.81
C ILE A 131 -18.33 -11.34 10.57
N GLN A 132 -19.65 -11.30 10.35
CA GLN A 132 -20.54 -10.38 11.07
C GLN A 132 -20.51 -10.62 12.58
N TYR A 133 -20.48 -11.88 13.02
CA TYR A 133 -20.43 -12.22 14.44
C TYR A 133 -19.05 -12.02 15.08
N ASP A 134 -17.96 -12.05 14.31
CA ASP A 134 -16.58 -11.86 14.82
C ASP A 134 -16.25 -10.38 15.06
N GLN A 135 -17.12 -9.45 14.63
CA GLN A 135 -16.98 -8.03 14.92
C GLN A 135 -17.19 -7.76 16.41
N LEU A 136 -16.15 -7.26 17.08
CA LEU A 136 -16.28 -6.71 18.43
C LEU A 136 -17.15 -5.45 18.34
N VAL A 137 -18.35 -5.49 18.93
CA VAL A 137 -19.18 -4.29 19.09
C VAL A 137 -18.42 -3.34 20.00
N ASN A 138 -17.74 -2.37 19.40
CA ASN A 138 -17.17 -1.25 20.13
C ASN A 138 -18.35 -0.50 20.74
N GLY A 139 -18.43 -0.54 22.08
CA GLY A 139 -19.68 -0.42 22.82
C GLY A 139 -20.58 0.75 22.40
N GLU A 140 -21.82 0.41 22.04
CA GLU A 140 -23.03 1.16 22.40
C GLU A 140 -24.29 0.32 22.03
N GLN A 141 -25.06 -0.02 23.07
CA GLN A 141 -26.49 -0.42 23.10
C GLN A 141 -26.92 -1.83 22.62
N GLN A 142 -26.96 -2.78 23.56
CA GLN A 142 -27.99 -3.84 23.59
C GLN A 142 -29.06 -3.46 24.63
N SER A 143 -30.10 -2.72 24.22
CA SER A 143 -31.37 -2.70 24.96
C SER A 143 -32.17 -3.93 24.55
N LYS A 144 -32.10 -5.01 25.33
CA LYS A 144 -33.07 -6.10 25.23
C LYS A 144 -34.43 -5.55 25.71
N PRO A 145 -35.52 -5.66 24.95
CA PRO A 145 -36.85 -5.43 25.50
C PRO A 145 -37.17 -6.58 26.47
N ASN A 146 -37.53 -6.23 27.71
CA ASN A 146 -38.01 -7.17 28.72
C ASN A 146 -39.31 -7.82 28.24
N THR A 147 -39.41 -9.13 28.44
CA THR A 147 -40.65 -9.90 28.35
C THR A 147 -41.53 -9.59 29.56
N ASP A 148 -42.80 -9.29 29.31
CA ASP A 148 -43.96 -9.74 30.10
C ASP A 148 -45.12 -10.04 29.13
#